data_AF-A0A485D0R0-F1
#
_entry.id   AF-A0A485D0R0-F1
#
_cell.length_a   1.000
_cell.length_b   1.000
_cell.length_c   1.000
_cell.angle_alpha   90.00
_cell.angle_beta   90.00
_cell.angle_gamma   90.00
#
_symmetry.space_group_name_H-M   'P 1'
#
loop_
_entity.id
_entity.type
_entity.pdbx_description
1 polymer ?
#
loop_
_entity_poly.entity_id
_entity_poly.type
_entity_poly.pdbx_seq_one_letter_code
_entity_poly.pdbx_strand_id
1 'polypeptide(L)'
;MARTITLKHYLSYGSGDFFGMGTTALTGAWLLFFYTNFCHLSAVEAASIFAIARVFDAIASPLMGYITDNFGHTFLGKKFGRRKFFILSGIPAVFSYCFIWVSDMGYLYYLLTYLVFELVYSMVLVPYETLVPEMTDDFKKKTRFSGARISFAQLSYIITAYLPALFFSWYGKDNPHAFFYAGLVIAILCAIALTLVYCNTWERERSVDQQAPPAASGSLLKRFFSDALSTLKS
;
A
#
# COMPACT_ATOMS: atom_id res chain seq x y z
N MET A 1 14.01 -11.76 25.12
CA MET A 1 15.28 -11.05 24.85
C MET A 1 15.00 -9.93 23.84
N ALA A 2 15.29 -8.68 24.14
CA ALA A 2 15.08 -7.58 23.18
C ALA A 2 16.11 -7.70 22.04
N ARG A 3 15.64 -7.90 20.80
CA ARG A 3 16.52 -7.96 19.62
C ARG A 3 17.23 -6.63 19.42
N THR A 4 18.51 -6.66 19.07
CA THR A 4 19.31 -5.46 18.82
C THR A 4 18.93 -4.85 17.46
N ILE A 5 18.45 -3.61 17.48
CA ILE A 5 18.04 -2.88 16.27
C ILE A 5 19.26 -2.17 15.68
N THR A 6 19.75 -2.69 14.56
CA THR A 6 20.84 -2.11 13.75
C THR A 6 20.34 -1.22 12.60
N LEU A 7 21.26 -0.51 11.92
CA LEU A 7 20.98 0.35 10.76
C LEU A 7 20.21 -0.36 9.64
N LYS A 8 20.54 -1.64 9.39
CA LYS A 8 19.88 -2.48 8.38
C LYS A 8 18.36 -2.49 8.53
N HIS A 9 17.85 -2.54 9.77
CA HIS A 9 16.43 -2.58 10.04
C HIS A 9 15.73 -1.26 9.69
N TYR A 10 16.36 -0.13 10.01
CA TYR A 10 15.84 1.19 9.65
C TYR A 10 15.77 1.38 8.13
N LEU A 11 16.83 0.98 7.42
CA LEU A 11 16.87 1.07 5.95
C LEU A 11 15.88 0.10 5.29
N SER A 12 15.80 -1.14 5.79
CA SER A 12 14.86 -2.14 5.26
C SER A 12 13.42 -1.70 5.48
N TYR A 13 13.07 -1.24 6.69
CA TYR A 13 11.74 -0.70 6.96
C TYR A 13 11.47 0.52 6.09
N GLY A 14 12.37 1.51 6.07
CA GLY A 14 12.21 2.72 5.26
C GLY A 14 12.01 2.44 3.78
N SER A 15 12.71 1.44 3.22
CA SER A 15 12.53 1.04 1.81
C SER A 15 11.10 0.64 1.46
N GLY A 16 10.31 0.16 2.43
CA GLY A 16 8.90 -0.16 2.24
C GLY A 16 8.06 1.03 1.75
N ASP A 17 8.50 2.27 1.98
CA ASP A 17 7.80 3.46 1.52
C ASP A 17 7.88 3.66 -0.01
N PHE A 18 8.72 2.91 -0.73
CA PHE A 18 8.61 2.82 -2.19
C PHE A 18 7.24 2.30 -2.64
N PHE A 19 6.64 1.39 -1.86
CA PHE A 19 5.27 0.93 -2.11
C PHE A 19 4.25 2.04 -1.87
N GLY A 20 4.44 2.83 -0.81
CA GLY A 20 3.55 3.92 -0.43
C GLY A 20 3.66 5.13 -1.38
N MET A 21 4.79 5.84 -1.31
CA MET A 21 4.99 7.10 -2.02
C MET A 21 5.39 6.91 -3.49
N GLY A 22 6.06 5.80 -3.83
CA GLY A 22 6.44 5.52 -5.21
C GLY A 22 5.21 5.29 -6.11
N THR A 23 4.31 4.39 -5.73
CA THR A 23 3.10 4.11 -6.54
C THR A 23 2.16 5.32 -6.64
N THR A 24 2.00 6.07 -5.55
CA THR A 24 1.16 7.29 -5.52
C THR A 24 1.75 8.43 -6.33
N ALA A 25 3.08 8.57 -6.40
CA ALA A 25 3.74 9.57 -7.25
C ALA A 25 3.47 9.35 -8.74
N LEU A 26 3.63 8.12 -9.25
CA LEU A 26 3.37 7.83 -10.67
C LEU A 26 1.89 7.96 -10.98
N THR A 27 1.04 7.38 -10.13
CA THR A 27 -0.42 7.42 -10.29
C THR A 27 -0.94 8.86 -10.30
N GLY A 28 -0.57 9.65 -9.30
CA GLY A 28 -1.05 11.03 -9.14
C GLY A 28 -0.57 11.96 -10.25
N ALA A 29 0.63 11.76 -10.79
CA ALA A 29 1.17 12.61 -11.85
C ALA A 29 0.68 12.22 -13.25
N TRP A 30 0.49 10.92 -13.53
CA TRP A 30 0.38 10.43 -14.91
C TRP A 30 -0.86 9.59 -15.22
N LEU A 31 -1.56 9.02 -14.23
CA LEU A 31 -2.63 8.07 -14.54
C LEU A 31 -3.83 8.73 -15.22
N LEU A 32 -4.20 9.95 -14.82
CA LEU A 32 -5.26 10.71 -15.48
C LEU A 32 -4.90 10.99 -16.96
N PHE A 33 -3.68 11.45 -17.20
CA PHE A 33 -3.16 11.67 -18.56
C PHE A 33 -3.19 10.39 -19.38
N PHE A 34 -2.80 9.26 -18.77
CA PHE A 34 -2.81 7.97 -19.43
C PHE A 34 -4.22 7.53 -19.84
N TYR A 35 -5.20 7.65 -18.94
CA TYR A 35 -6.59 7.32 -19.21
C TYR A 35 -7.21 8.18 -20.31
N THR A 36 -6.93 9.49 -20.32
CA THR A 36 -7.52 10.37 -21.33
C THR A 36 -6.86 10.23 -22.70
N ASN A 37 -5.54 10.06 -22.74
CA ASN A 37 -4.79 10.16 -24.00
C ASN A 37 -4.51 8.82 -24.68
N PHE A 38 -4.39 7.72 -23.92
CA PHE A 38 -4.10 6.39 -24.47
C PHE A 38 -5.21 5.38 -24.29
N CYS A 39 -6.19 5.67 -23.43
CA CYS A 39 -7.31 4.77 -23.18
C CYS A 39 -8.63 5.31 -23.71
N HIS A 40 -8.62 6.53 -24.26
CA HIS A 40 -9.78 7.21 -24.83
C HIS A 40 -10.96 7.39 -23.86
N LEU A 41 -10.69 7.39 -22.55
CA LEU A 41 -11.68 7.75 -21.55
C LEU A 41 -11.89 9.26 -21.57
N SER A 42 -13.13 9.71 -21.38
CA SER A 42 -13.40 11.11 -21.07
C SER A 42 -12.78 11.49 -19.72
N ALA A 43 -12.47 12.77 -19.54
CA ALA A 43 -11.98 13.27 -18.25
C ALA A 43 -12.98 13.00 -17.10
N VAL A 44 -14.28 13.00 -17.39
CA VAL A 44 -15.34 12.69 -16.41
C VAL A 44 -15.29 11.22 -16.00
N GLU A 45 -15.15 10.30 -16.96
CA GLU A 45 -14.99 8.88 -16.67
C GLU A 45 -13.73 8.62 -15.84
N ALA A 46 -12.58 9.15 -16.25
CA ALA A 46 -11.33 8.98 -15.51
C ALA A 46 -11.42 9.56 -14.09
N ALA A 47 -11.99 10.76 -13.92
CA ALA A 47 -12.22 11.36 -12.61
C ALA A 47 -13.17 10.53 -11.74
N SER A 48 -14.21 9.92 -12.33
CA SER A 48 -15.14 9.06 -11.61
C SER A 48 -14.45 7.82 -11.03
N ILE A 49 -13.47 7.24 -11.74
CA ILE A 49 -12.69 6.09 -11.25
C ILE A 49 -11.95 6.48 -9.96
N PHE A 50 -11.28 7.63 -9.95
CA PHE A 50 -10.60 8.13 -8.75
C PHE A 50 -11.57 8.41 -7.60
N ALA A 51 -12.74 8.99 -7.89
CA ALA A 51 -13.75 9.27 -6.87
C ALA A 51 -14.31 7.98 -6.25
N ILE A 52 -14.66 6.99 -7.08
CA ILE A 52 -15.17 5.69 -6.61
C ILE A 52 -14.10 4.97 -5.78
N ALA A 53 -12.85 4.99 -6.23
CA ALA A 53 -11.74 4.39 -5.51
C ALA A 53 -11.50 5.04 -4.14
N ARG A 54 -11.67 6.36 -4.01
CA ARG A 54 -11.56 7.04 -2.70
C ARG A 54 -12.66 6.62 -1.74
N VAL A 55 -13.90 6.48 -2.23
CA VAL A 55 -15.01 5.95 -1.41
C VAL A 55 -14.75 4.49 -1.02
N PHE A 56 -14.23 3.69 -1.95
CA PHE A 56 -13.87 2.31 -1.69
C PHE A 56 -12.76 2.20 -0.63
N ASP A 57 -11.69 2.97 -0.75
CA ASP A 57 -10.57 2.99 0.22
C ASP A 57 -11.03 3.38 1.63
N ALA A 58 -11.91 4.39 1.74
CA ALA A 58 -12.48 4.80 3.02
C ALA A 58 -13.20 3.66 3.77
N ILE A 59 -13.69 2.64 3.05
CA ILE A 59 -14.34 1.45 3.60
C ILE A 59 -13.31 0.30 3.75
N ALA A 60 -12.46 0.11 2.75
CA ALA A 60 -11.51 -1.00 2.68
C ALA A 60 -10.41 -0.87 3.74
N SER A 61 -9.90 0.34 4.00
CA SER A 61 -8.84 0.59 4.98
C SER A 61 -9.22 0.15 6.42
N PRO A 62 -10.36 0.57 7.00
CA PRO A 62 -10.81 0.08 8.31
C PRO A 62 -11.11 -1.43 8.33
N LEU A 63 -11.72 -1.95 7.27
CA LEU A 63 -12.02 -3.38 7.16
C LEU A 63 -10.73 -4.22 7.17
N MET A 64 -9.71 -3.76 6.43
CA MET A 64 -8.41 -4.40 6.39
C MET A 64 -7.69 -4.29 7.73
N GLY A 65 -7.79 -3.16 8.44
CA GLY A 65 -7.30 -3.04 9.82
C GLY A 65 -7.89 -4.12 10.73
N TYR A 66 -9.21 -4.31 10.68
CA TYR A 66 -9.89 -5.35 11.44
C TYR A 66 -9.47 -6.77 11.03
N ILE A 67 -9.42 -7.05 9.72
CA ILE A 67 -8.99 -8.36 9.20
C ILE A 67 -7.59 -8.67 9.68
N THR A 68 -6.66 -7.73 9.52
CA THR A 68 -5.25 -7.92 9.87
C THR A 68 -5.05 -8.08 11.37
N ASP A 69 -5.80 -7.36 12.20
CA ASP A 69 -5.71 -7.50 13.66
C ASP A 69 -6.26 -8.85 14.17
N ASN A 70 -7.31 -9.38 13.54
CA ASN A 70 -7.89 -10.69 13.88
C ASN A 70 -7.23 -11.86 13.13
N PHE A 71 -6.38 -11.58 12.13
CA PHE A 71 -5.75 -12.61 11.30
C PHE A 71 -4.82 -13.55 12.08
N GLY A 72 -4.31 -13.10 13.23
CA GLY A 72 -3.45 -13.89 14.12
C GLY A 72 -4.11 -15.19 14.64
N HIS A 73 -5.44 -15.29 14.60
CA HIS A 73 -6.16 -16.50 14.99
C HIS A 73 -6.18 -17.59 13.90
N THR A 74 -5.89 -17.24 12.64
CA THR A 74 -5.90 -18.19 11.51
C THR A 74 -4.64 -19.05 11.48
N PHE A 75 -4.72 -20.22 10.82
CA PHE A 75 -3.57 -21.11 10.62
C PHE A 75 -2.39 -20.40 9.94
N LEU A 76 -2.69 -19.54 8.95
CA LEU A 76 -1.70 -18.76 8.22
C LEU A 76 -1.09 -17.65 9.09
N GLY A 77 -1.89 -16.95 9.90
CA GLY A 77 -1.41 -15.96 10.86
C GLY A 77 -0.49 -16.56 11.93
N LYS A 78 -0.77 -17.79 12.39
CA LYS A 78 0.10 -18.53 13.32
C LYS A 78 1.40 -19.02 12.68
N LYS A 79 1.39 -19.34 11.38
CA LYS A 79 2.55 -19.88 10.66
C LYS A 79 3.50 -18.82 10.11
N PHE A 80 2.97 -17.71 9.58
CA PHE A 80 3.75 -16.68 8.89
C PHE A 80 3.81 -15.33 9.62
N GLY A 81 3.08 -15.18 10.72
CA GLY A 81 2.90 -13.91 11.43
C GLY A 81 1.65 -13.18 10.94
N ARG A 82 1.02 -12.43 11.85
CA ARG A 82 -0.29 -11.81 11.63
C ARG A 82 -0.23 -10.72 10.57
N ARG A 83 0.80 -9.88 10.60
CA ARG A 83 1.00 -8.71 9.73
C ARG A 83 1.97 -9.00 8.59
N LYS A 84 2.99 -9.82 8.86
CA LYS A 84 3.99 -10.29 7.88
C LYS A 84 3.39 -11.14 6.77
N PHE A 85 2.32 -11.89 7.04
CA PHE A 85 1.60 -12.62 5.99
C PHE A 85 1.08 -11.69 4.89
N PHE A 86 0.51 -10.53 5.26
CA PHE A 86 -0.02 -9.57 4.29
C PHE A 86 1.08 -8.89 3.48
N ILE A 87 2.23 -8.61 4.11
CA ILE A 87 3.42 -8.13 3.41
C ILE A 87 3.92 -9.19 2.41
N LEU A 88 3.95 -10.46 2.82
CA LEU A 88 4.36 -11.57 1.96
C LEU A 88 3.40 -11.77 0.78
N SER A 89 2.08 -11.71 0.99
CA SER A 89 1.08 -11.77 -0.09
C SER A 89 1.11 -10.52 -0.97
N GLY A 90 1.54 -9.38 -0.42
CA GLY A 90 1.76 -8.13 -1.14
C GLY A 90 2.85 -8.22 -2.21
N ILE A 91 3.88 -9.04 -2.01
CA ILE A 91 5.02 -9.17 -2.94
C ILE A 91 4.58 -9.60 -4.35
N PRO A 92 3.79 -10.67 -4.56
CA PRO A 92 3.25 -10.97 -5.87
C PRO A 92 2.09 -10.04 -6.24
N ALA A 93 1.29 -9.59 -5.28
CA ALA A 93 0.11 -8.78 -5.55
C ALA A 93 0.44 -7.37 -6.07
N VAL A 94 1.63 -6.82 -5.78
CA VAL A 94 2.03 -5.49 -6.27
C VAL A 94 2.12 -5.42 -7.79
N PHE A 95 2.32 -6.55 -8.48
CA PHE A 95 2.30 -6.59 -9.95
C PHE A 95 0.92 -6.30 -10.55
N SER A 96 -0.15 -6.32 -9.74
CA SER A 96 -1.46 -5.78 -10.15
C SER A 96 -1.38 -4.32 -10.57
N TYR A 97 -0.40 -3.56 -10.06
CA TYR A 97 -0.12 -2.20 -10.46
C TYR A 97 0.19 -2.07 -11.96
N CYS A 98 0.77 -3.09 -12.59
CA CYS A 98 1.05 -3.05 -14.03
C CYS A 98 -0.24 -3.05 -14.87
N PHE A 99 -1.31 -3.65 -14.38
CA PHE A 99 -2.56 -3.79 -15.12
C PHE A 99 -3.30 -2.46 -15.30
N ILE A 100 -3.07 -1.46 -14.44
CA ILE A 100 -3.68 -0.14 -14.61
C ILE A 100 -3.11 0.62 -15.81
N TRP A 101 -1.94 0.21 -16.32
CA TRP A 101 -1.20 0.86 -17.40
C TRP A 101 -1.32 0.15 -18.76
N VAL A 102 -2.33 -0.72 -18.91
CA VAL A 102 -2.63 -1.37 -20.19
C VAL A 102 -3.54 -0.45 -21.01
N SER A 103 -3.14 -0.08 -22.22
CA SER A 103 -3.92 0.81 -23.10
C SER A 103 -5.08 0.08 -23.78
N ASP A 104 -5.97 0.86 -24.40
CA ASP A 104 -7.01 0.36 -25.30
C ASP A 104 -8.03 -0.60 -24.65
N MET A 105 -8.30 -0.44 -23.35
CA MET A 105 -9.33 -1.21 -22.61
C MET A 105 -10.57 -0.35 -22.33
N GLY A 106 -11.64 -0.97 -21.82
CA GLY A 106 -12.88 -0.28 -21.46
C GLY A 106 -12.86 0.33 -20.06
N TYR A 107 -13.78 1.26 -19.79
CA TYR A 107 -13.97 1.91 -18.48
C TYR A 107 -14.00 0.91 -17.31
N LEU A 108 -14.79 -0.17 -17.42
CA LEU A 108 -14.92 -1.17 -16.36
C LEU A 108 -13.60 -1.87 -16.04
N TYR A 109 -12.73 -2.07 -17.03
CA TYR A 109 -11.41 -2.64 -16.82
C TYR A 109 -10.56 -1.72 -15.93
N TYR A 110 -10.51 -0.43 -16.25
CA TYR A 110 -9.75 0.55 -15.48
C TYR A 110 -10.30 0.74 -14.06
N LEU A 111 -11.63 0.76 -13.93
CA LEU A 111 -12.27 0.79 -12.61
C LEU A 111 -11.87 -0.43 -11.78
N LEU A 112 -12.00 -1.64 -12.32
CA LEU A 112 -11.71 -2.88 -11.58
C LEU A 112 -10.23 -3.02 -11.25
N THR A 113 -9.33 -2.76 -12.21
CA THR A 113 -7.88 -2.85 -11.98
C THR A 113 -7.41 -1.84 -10.95
N TYR A 114 -7.93 -0.61 -10.99
CA TYR A 114 -7.61 0.41 -10.00
C TYR A 114 -8.14 0.04 -8.60
N LEU A 115 -9.38 -0.46 -8.49
CA LEU A 115 -9.94 -0.93 -7.21
C LEU A 115 -9.17 -2.13 -6.64
N VAL A 116 -8.76 -3.07 -7.48
CA VAL A 116 -7.91 -4.20 -7.06
C VAL A 116 -6.58 -3.70 -6.52
N PHE A 117 -5.94 -2.74 -7.20
CA PHE A 117 -4.70 -2.16 -6.73
C PHE A 117 -4.88 -1.41 -5.40
N GLU A 118 -5.94 -0.61 -5.23
CA GLU A 118 -6.26 0.06 -3.97
C GLU A 118 -6.50 -0.93 -2.82
N LEU A 119 -7.13 -2.08 -3.09
CA LEU A 119 -7.28 -3.15 -2.11
C LEU A 119 -5.91 -3.74 -1.72
N VAL A 120 -5.04 -4.02 -2.68
CA VAL A 120 -3.67 -4.50 -2.43
C VAL A 120 -2.86 -3.45 -1.66
N TYR A 121 -3.03 -2.17 -2.01
CA TYR A 121 -2.39 -1.05 -1.35
C TYR A 121 -2.76 -1.00 0.13
N SER A 122 -4.05 -0.99 0.45
CA SER A 122 -4.56 -1.06 1.83
C SER A 122 -4.08 -2.31 2.57
N MET A 123 -4.12 -3.48 1.90
CA MET A 123 -3.70 -4.77 2.46
C MET A 123 -2.26 -4.77 2.96
N VAL A 124 -1.37 -4.07 2.27
CA VAL A 124 0.05 -4.03 2.60
C VAL A 124 0.39 -2.85 3.50
N LEU A 125 -0.18 -1.67 3.23
CA LEU A 125 0.15 -0.44 3.93
C LEU A 125 -0.28 -0.49 5.40
N VAL A 126 -1.50 -0.95 5.69
CA VAL A 126 -2.03 -1.00 7.07
C VAL A 126 -1.15 -1.87 8.00
N PRO A 127 -0.78 -3.11 7.64
CA PRO A 127 0.16 -3.92 8.42
C PRO A 127 1.57 -3.33 8.49
N TYR A 128 2.03 -2.68 7.42
CA TYR A 128 3.35 -2.06 7.35
C TYR A 128 3.49 -0.92 8.35
N GLU A 129 2.53 0.00 8.41
CA GLU A 129 2.59 1.16 9.33
C GLU A 129 2.53 0.76 10.79
N THR A 130 1.81 -0.32 11.09
CA THR A 130 1.63 -0.81 12.45
C THR A 130 2.76 -1.74 12.92
N LEU A 131 3.81 -1.94 12.12
CA LEU A 131 4.90 -2.86 12.42
C LEU A 131 5.95 -2.28 13.39
N VAL A 132 6.24 -0.98 13.30
CA VAL A 132 7.22 -0.32 14.19
C VAL A 132 6.84 -0.39 15.66
N PRO A 133 5.57 -0.12 16.06
CA PRO A 133 5.13 -0.32 17.43
C PRO A 133 5.31 -1.75 17.95
N GLU A 134 5.28 -2.76 17.09
CA GLU A 134 5.48 -4.17 17.47
C GLU A 134 6.98 -4.50 17.62
N MET A 135 7.88 -3.77 16.94
CA MET A 135 9.32 -4.03 17.00
C MET A 135 10.01 -3.41 18.22
N THR A 136 9.52 -2.26 18.71
CA THR A 136 10.17 -1.53 19.81
C THR A 136 9.21 -0.60 20.56
N ASP A 137 9.39 -0.51 21.89
CA ASP A 137 8.69 0.47 22.73
C ASP A 137 9.47 1.79 22.87
N ASP A 138 10.73 1.83 22.47
CA ASP A 138 11.62 2.99 22.62
C ASP A 138 11.25 4.10 21.62
N PHE A 139 10.81 5.23 22.15
CA PHE A 139 10.43 6.41 21.38
C PHE A 139 11.56 6.87 20.43
N LYS A 140 12.82 6.87 20.87
CA LYS A 140 13.95 7.31 20.03
C LYS A 140 14.13 6.41 18.80
N LYS A 141 13.89 5.10 18.96
CA LYS A 141 13.96 4.14 17.85
C LYS A 141 12.76 4.29 16.92
N LYS A 142 11.55 4.50 17.45
CA LYS A 142 10.35 4.82 16.64
C LYS A 142 10.58 6.06 15.78
N THR A 143 11.12 7.13 16.35
CA THR A 143 11.48 8.36 15.60
C THR A 143 12.49 8.06 14.49
N ARG A 144 13.51 7.23 14.72
CA ARG A 144 14.47 6.84 13.69
C ARG A 144 13.84 6.03 12.55
N PHE A 145 12.91 5.11 12.86
CA PHE A 145 12.15 4.40 11.83
C PHE A 145 11.29 5.35 10.99
N SER A 146 10.60 6.29 11.65
CA SER A 146 9.81 7.32 10.95
C SER A 146 10.70 8.20 10.07
N GLY A 147 11.87 8.62 10.57
CA GLY A 147 12.83 9.41 9.80
C GLY A 147 13.35 8.66 8.57
N ALA A 148 13.73 7.39 8.73
CA ALA A 148 14.11 6.54 7.60
C ALA A 148 12.98 6.42 6.58
N ARG A 149 11.76 6.13 7.03
CA ARG A 149 10.56 6.05 6.17
C ARG A 149 10.36 7.32 5.34
N ILE A 150 10.39 8.50 5.98
CA ILE A 150 10.19 9.79 5.29
C ILE A 150 11.31 10.04 4.26
N SER A 151 12.57 9.75 4.59
CA SER A 151 13.68 9.92 3.64
C SER A 151 13.49 9.03 2.40
N PHE A 152 13.11 7.77 2.59
CA PHE A 152 12.84 6.85 1.49
C PHE A 152 11.58 7.23 0.71
N ALA A 153 10.55 7.79 1.37
CA ALA A 153 9.37 8.34 0.71
C ALA A 153 9.77 9.39 -0.33
N GLN A 154 10.58 10.37 0.07
CA GLN A 154 11.02 11.46 -0.81
C GLN A 154 11.91 10.94 -1.94
N LEU A 155 12.82 10.01 -1.66
CA LEU A 155 13.63 9.37 -2.69
C LEU A 155 12.75 8.64 -3.72
N SER A 156 11.76 7.87 -3.25
CA SER A 156 10.85 7.13 -4.13
C SER A 156 10.01 8.06 -5.00
N TYR A 157 9.55 9.20 -4.44
CA TYR A 157 8.81 10.22 -5.16
C TYR A 157 9.65 10.80 -6.31
N ILE A 158 10.88 11.21 -6.01
CA ILE A 158 11.82 11.78 -6.99
C ILE A 158 12.09 10.76 -8.10
N ILE A 159 12.52 9.54 -7.76
CA ILE A 159 12.83 8.48 -8.73
C ILE A 159 11.62 8.23 -9.64
N THR A 160 10.44 8.13 -9.04
CA THR A 160 9.22 7.81 -9.77
C THR A 160 8.76 8.94 -10.70
N ALA A 161 8.89 10.20 -10.26
CA ALA A 161 8.53 11.34 -11.08
C ALA A 161 9.35 11.43 -12.38
N TYR A 162 10.62 11.00 -12.36
CA TYR A 162 11.50 10.99 -13.53
C TYR A 162 11.36 9.75 -14.43
N LEU A 163 10.78 8.65 -13.93
CA LEU A 163 10.69 7.39 -14.67
C LEU A 163 9.99 7.53 -16.03
N PRO A 164 8.78 8.13 -16.12
CA PRO A 164 8.08 8.27 -17.40
C PRO A 164 8.87 9.11 -18.40
N ALA A 165 9.50 10.19 -17.95
CA ALA A 165 10.34 11.04 -18.81
C ALA A 165 11.53 10.27 -19.40
N LEU A 166 12.14 9.38 -18.61
CA LEU A 166 13.21 8.50 -19.09
C LEU A 166 12.69 7.54 -20.18
N PHE A 167 11.55 6.89 -19.95
CA PHE A 167 10.96 5.98 -20.93
C PHE A 167 10.45 6.70 -22.19
N PHE A 168 9.93 7.92 -22.09
CA PHE A 168 9.56 8.73 -23.26
C PHE A 168 10.75 9.06 -24.14
N SER A 169 11.94 9.22 -23.57
CA SER A 169 13.18 9.44 -24.33
C SER A 169 13.54 8.25 -25.22
N TRP A 170 13.21 7.03 -24.78
CA TRP A 170 13.54 5.79 -25.50
C TRP A 170 12.45 5.34 -26.46
N TYR A 171 11.18 5.43 -26.04
CA TYR A 171 10.02 4.88 -26.76
C TYR A 171 9.19 5.92 -27.51
N GLY A 172 9.44 7.21 -27.28
CA GLY A 172 8.59 8.31 -27.73
C GLY A 172 7.45 8.59 -26.75
N LYS A 173 6.98 9.84 -26.74
CA LYS A 173 5.91 10.30 -25.83
C LYS A 173 4.56 9.67 -26.13
N ASP A 174 4.35 9.23 -27.37
CA ASP A 174 3.07 8.72 -27.86
C ASP A 174 2.95 7.20 -27.72
N ASN A 175 3.89 6.56 -27.00
CA ASN A 175 3.86 5.12 -26.79
C ASN A 175 3.30 4.76 -25.40
N PRO A 176 2.13 4.13 -25.30
CA PRO A 176 1.54 3.74 -24.02
C PRO A 176 2.41 2.75 -23.24
N HIS A 177 3.25 1.96 -23.92
CA HIS A 177 4.15 1.01 -23.27
C HIS A 177 5.18 1.69 -22.35
N ALA A 178 5.51 2.97 -22.57
CA ALA A 178 6.39 3.72 -21.67
C ALA A 178 5.84 3.76 -20.23
N PHE A 179 4.52 3.92 -20.08
CA PHE A 179 3.85 3.91 -18.78
C PHE A 179 3.79 2.51 -18.17
N PHE A 180 3.53 1.49 -18.99
CA PHE A 180 3.56 0.10 -18.54
C PHE A 180 4.93 -0.29 -18.00
N TYR A 181 6.02 0.02 -18.71
CA TYR A 181 7.37 -0.25 -18.24
C TYR A 181 7.74 0.56 -17.01
N ALA A 182 7.31 1.82 -16.92
CA ALA A 182 7.49 2.61 -15.71
C ALA A 182 6.78 1.95 -14.51
N GLY A 183 5.53 1.52 -14.70
CA GLY A 183 4.76 0.79 -13.70
C GLY A 183 5.41 -0.53 -13.29
N LEU A 184 5.96 -1.27 -14.26
CA LEU A 184 6.68 -2.53 -14.02
C LEU A 184 7.95 -2.33 -13.20
N VAL A 185 8.75 -1.30 -13.49
CA VAL A 185 9.95 -0.98 -12.70
C VAL A 185 9.56 -0.64 -11.26
N ILE A 186 8.52 0.16 -11.06
CA ILE A 186 8.02 0.49 -9.72
C ILE A 186 7.52 -0.77 -9.01
N ALA A 187 6.75 -1.63 -9.68
CA ALA A 187 6.27 -2.89 -9.10
C ALA A 187 7.44 -3.79 -8.66
N ILE A 188 8.50 -3.90 -9.46
CA ILE A 188 9.72 -4.64 -9.11
C ILE A 188 10.42 -4.02 -7.89
N LEU A 189 10.61 -2.69 -7.88
CA LEU A 189 11.22 -2.00 -6.74
C LEU A 189 10.41 -2.18 -5.46
N CYS A 190 9.08 -2.14 -5.56
CA CYS A 190 8.17 -2.40 -4.45
C CYS A 190 8.28 -3.86 -3.98
N ALA A 191 8.31 -4.83 -4.89
CA ALA A 191 8.46 -6.24 -4.53
C ALA A 191 9.79 -6.49 -3.78
N ILE A 192 10.88 -5.86 -4.23
CA ILE A 192 12.18 -5.92 -3.55
C ILE A 192 12.09 -5.27 -2.16
N ALA A 193 11.51 -4.07 -2.07
CA ALA A 193 11.32 -3.36 -0.80
C ALA A 193 10.48 -4.18 0.20
N LEU A 194 9.34 -4.71 -0.22
CA LEU A 194 8.47 -5.55 0.61
C LEU A 194 9.19 -6.83 1.05
N THR A 195 10.03 -7.41 0.18
CA THR A 195 10.88 -8.56 0.54
C THR A 195 11.90 -8.18 1.62
N LEU A 196 12.55 -7.01 1.50
CA LEU A 196 13.48 -6.51 2.51
C LEU A 196 12.79 -6.24 3.85
N VAL A 197 11.60 -5.64 3.81
CA VAL A 197 10.76 -5.44 5.00
C VAL A 197 10.44 -6.80 5.62
N TYR A 198 9.89 -7.75 4.86
CA TYR A 198 9.51 -9.07 5.36
C TYR A 198 10.69 -9.83 6.00
N CYS A 199 11.87 -9.80 5.38
CA CYS A 199 13.05 -10.51 5.87
C CYS A 199 13.68 -9.86 7.11
N ASN A 200 13.61 -8.54 7.25
CA ASN A 200 14.31 -7.80 8.32
C ASN A 200 13.38 -7.29 9.42
N THR A 201 12.08 -7.55 9.37
CA THR A 201 11.14 -7.14 10.43
C THR A 201 10.56 -8.34 11.17
N TRP A 202 10.07 -8.10 12.38
CA TRP A 202 9.46 -9.11 13.23
C TRP A 202 8.28 -8.53 14.00
N GLU A 203 7.36 -9.41 14.36
CA GLU A 203 6.25 -9.10 15.24
C GLU A 203 6.60 -9.52 16.67
N ARG A 204 6.04 -8.82 17.66
CA ARG A 204 6.09 -9.28 19.04
C ARG A 204 5.01 -10.34 19.25
N GLU A 205 5.35 -11.42 19.95
CA GLU A 205 4.35 -12.36 20.42
C GLU A 205 3.46 -11.64 21.44
N ARG A 206 2.15 -11.51 21.16
CA ARG A 206 1.17 -11.05 22.16
C ARG A 206 0.90 -12.19 23.14
N SER A 207 0.87 -11.88 24.44
CA SER A 207 0.31 -12.78 25.44
C SER A 207 -1.16 -13.04 25.14
N VAL A 208 -1.63 -14.24 25.45
CA VAL A 208 -3.00 -14.72 25.18
C VAL A 208 -4.07 -13.76 25.72
N ASP A 209 -3.78 -13.04 26.81
CA ASP A 209 -4.68 -12.05 27.43
C ASP A 209 -4.87 -10.74 26.66
N GLN A 210 -4.00 -10.41 25.70
CA GLN A 210 -4.12 -9.20 24.85
C GLN A 210 -4.84 -9.47 23.51
N GLN A 211 -5.38 -10.68 23.33
CA GLN A 211 -6.19 -11.02 22.16
C GLN A 211 -7.61 -10.53 22.40
N ALA A 212 -8.01 -9.44 21.73
CA ALA A 212 -9.39 -8.96 21.78
C ALA A 212 -10.33 -10.08 21.29
N PRO A 213 -11.46 -10.34 21.99
CA PRO A 213 -12.40 -11.36 21.54
C PRO A 213 -12.91 -11.02 20.13
N PRO A 214 -13.24 -12.03 19.30
CA PRO A 214 -13.70 -11.81 17.93
C PRO A 214 -15.05 -11.06 17.95
N ALA A 215 -15.00 -9.73 17.89
CA ALA A 215 -16.20 -8.90 17.79
C ALA A 215 -16.73 -9.00 16.36
N ALA A 216 -17.95 -9.53 16.19
CA ALA A 216 -18.57 -9.71 14.87
C ALA A 216 -18.45 -8.46 13.99
N SER A 217 -17.90 -8.64 12.78
CA SER A 217 -17.58 -7.59 11.78
C SER A 217 -18.72 -6.59 11.55
N GLY A 218 -19.99 -7.02 11.64
CA GLY A 218 -21.15 -6.14 11.50
C GLY A 218 -21.43 -5.21 12.69
N SER A 219 -20.94 -5.49 13.89
CA SER A 219 -21.14 -4.67 15.08
C SER A 219 -20.17 -3.49 15.17
N LEU A 220 -18.96 -3.63 14.62
CA LEU A 220 -17.93 -2.59 14.63
C LEU A 220 -18.11 -1.56 13.53
N LEU A 221 -18.54 -1.94 12.32
CA LEU A 221 -18.95 -0.95 11.31
C LEU A 221 -20.09 -0.08 11.86
N LYS A 222 -21.10 -0.68 12.49
CA LYS A 222 -22.18 0.07 13.15
C LYS A 222 -21.65 0.99 14.26
N ARG A 223 -20.71 0.52 15.10
CA ARG A 223 -20.07 1.36 16.11
C ARG A 223 -19.24 2.49 15.51
N PHE A 224 -18.42 2.22 14.51
CA PHE A 224 -17.57 3.23 13.85
C PHE A 224 -18.42 4.31 13.19
N PHE A 225 -19.47 3.93 12.45
CA PHE A 225 -20.42 4.89 11.89
C PHE A 225 -21.21 5.64 12.99
N SER A 226 -21.58 4.96 14.07
CA SER A 226 -22.25 5.59 15.23
C SER A 226 -21.34 6.61 15.93
N ASP A 227 -20.07 6.27 16.15
CA ASP A 227 -19.09 7.09 16.84
C ASP A 227 -18.64 8.27 15.96
N ALA A 228 -18.51 8.06 14.64
CA ALA A 228 -18.27 9.13 13.68
C ALA A 228 -19.45 10.12 13.64
N LEU A 229 -20.70 9.61 13.64
CA LEU A 229 -21.90 10.46 13.69
C LEU A 229 -22.03 11.19 15.03
N SER A 230 -21.66 10.57 16.16
CA SER A 230 -21.74 11.22 17.47
C SER A 230 -20.71 12.33 17.61
N THR A 231 -19.52 12.15 17.04
CA THR A 231 -18.45 13.16 17.06
C THR A 231 -18.80 14.38 16.20
N LEU A 232 -19.53 14.20 15.10
CA LEU A 232 -20.06 15.30 14.26
C LEU A 232 -21.24 16.05 14.89
N LYS A 233 -21.85 15.49 15.95
CA LYS A 233 -22.94 16.11 16.70
C LYS A 233 -22.47 16.83 17.97
N SER A 234 -21.20 16.69 18.35
CA SER A 234 -20.53 17.44 19.42
C SER A 234 -19.89 18.70 18.89
#